data_AF-A0A354BGP2-F1
#
_entry.id   AF-A0A354BGP2-F1
#
_cell.length_a   1.000
_cell.length_b   1.000
_cell.length_c   1.000
_cell.angle_alpha   90.00
_cell.angle_beta   90.00
_cell.angle_gamma   90.00
#
_symmetry.space_group_name_H-M   'P 1'
#
loop_
_entity.id
_entity.type
_entity.pdbx_description
1 polymer ?
#
loop_
_entity_poly.entity_id
_entity_poly.type
_entity_poly.pdbx_seq_one_letter_code
_entity_poly.pdbx_strand_id
1 'polypeptide(L)'
;MTDRMHWPNVERLRPRDEVKFVIQDRIDYEWAKDILHQFHLTDRCSVLFSPVFGTLDPRQLAEWLLEDRLGARLQLQLHKHIWAPDTRGV
;
A
#
# COMPACT_ATOMS: atom_id res chain seq x y z
N MET A 1 -10.56 3.02 13.39
CA MET A 1 -10.62 3.22 11.92
C MET A 1 -10.74 1.91 11.15
N THR A 2 -10.26 0.78 11.68
CA THR A 2 -10.47 -0.56 11.11
C THR A 2 -11.90 -1.07 11.23
N ASP A 3 -12.75 -0.40 12.01
CA ASP A 3 -14.12 -0.81 12.36
C ASP A 3 -15.08 -0.86 11.16
N ARG A 4 -14.70 -0.23 10.04
CA ARG A 4 -15.45 -0.27 8.78
C ARG A 4 -14.90 -1.32 7.79
N MET A 5 -13.81 -2.01 8.12
CA MET A 5 -13.23 -3.03 7.24
C MET A 5 -13.97 -4.36 7.41
N HIS A 6 -14.49 -4.88 6.29
CA HIS A 6 -15.06 -6.22 6.25
C HIS A 6 -13.97 -7.25 5.92
N TRP A 7 -13.22 -7.66 6.94
CA TRP A 7 -12.07 -8.57 6.83
C TRP A 7 -12.29 -9.88 6.05
N PRO A 8 -13.49 -10.52 6.07
CA PRO A 8 -13.72 -11.70 5.26
C PRO A 8 -13.57 -11.49 3.73
N ASN A 9 -13.46 -10.24 3.26
CA ASN A 9 -13.12 -9.98 1.86
C ASN A 9 -11.70 -10.43 1.50
N VAL A 10 -10.78 -10.44 2.46
CA VAL A 10 -9.39 -10.86 2.24
C VAL A 10 -9.30 -12.34 1.82
N GLU A 11 -10.18 -13.18 2.34
CA GLU A 11 -10.26 -14.60 1.98
C GLU A 11 -10.69 -14.83 0.52
N ARG A 12 -11.31 -13.83 -0.11
CA ARG A 12 -11.83 -13.90 -1.48
C ARG A 12 -10.83 -13.40 -2.52
N LEU A 13 -9.66 -12.93 -2.10
CA LEU A 13 -8.60 -12.45 -3.00
C LEU A 13 -8.10 -13.60 -3.89
N ARG A 14 -7.87 -13.28 -5.16
CA ARG A 14 -7.32 -14.18 -6.17
C ARG A 14 -5.96 -13.64 -6.65
N PRO A 15 -5.13 -14.46 -7.30
CA PRO A 15 -3.81 -14.04 -7.81
C PRO A 15 -3.83 -12.83 -8.76
N ARG A 16 -4.97 -12.57 -9.41
CA ARG A 16 -5.15 -11.44 -10.34
C ARG A 16 -5.57 -10.13 -9.66
N ASP A 17 -5.94 -10.19 -8.39
CA ASP A 17 -6.40 -9.03 -7.63
C ASP A 17 -5.18 -8.30 -7.03
N GLU A 18 -5.39 -7.13 -6.44
CA GLU A 18 -4.34 -6.35 -5.78
C GLU A 18 -4.83 -5.81 -4.44
N VAL A 19 -3.95 -5.79 -3.44
CA VAL A 19 -4.16 -5.07 -2.18
C VAL A 19 -3.21 -3.89 -2.14
N LYS A 20 -3.75 -2.69 -1.94
CA LYS A 20 -2.96 -1.47 -1.84
C LYS A 20 -3.11 -0.81 -0.48
N PHE A 21 -1.98 -0.63 0.19
CA PHE A 21 -1.88 0.20 1.39
C PHE A 21 -1.42 1.60 1.00
N VAL A 22 -2.11 2.61 1.54
CA VAL A 22 -1.73 4.02 1.41
C VAL A 22 -1.07 4.43 2.73
N ILE A 23 0.20 4.81 2.67
CA ILE A 23 1.09 4.98 3.83
C ILE A 23 1.39 6.46 4.03
N GLN A 24 0.99 7.01 5.16
CA GLN A 24 1.30 8.39 5.54
C GLN A 24 2.65 8.51 6.26
N ASP A 25 2.95 7.55 7.14
CA ASP A 25 4.12 7.59 8.02
C ASP A 25 4.56 6.17 8.44
N ARG A 26 5.51 6.09 9.39
CA ARG A 26 6.04 4.81 9.87
C ARG A 26 5.00 3.98 10.63
N ILE A 27 4.04 4.61 11.30
CA ILE A 27 3.00 3.88 12.04
C ILE A 27 2.09 3.14 11.07
N ASP A 28 1.67 3.81 9.99
CA ASP A 28 0.90 3.19 8.91
C ASP A 28 1.68 2.04 8.24
N TYR A 29 2.99 2.23 8.03
CA TYR A 29 3.85 1.21 7.44
C TYR A 29 3.92 -0.07 8.28
N GLU A 30 4.17 0.07 9.59
CA GLU A 30 4.23 -1.09 10.49
C GLU A 30 2.89 -1.81 10.57
N TRP A 31 1.79 -1.06 10.68
CA TRP A 31 0.46 -1.64 10.65
C TRP A 31 0.19 -2.40 9.34
N ALA A 32 0.54 -1.83 8.19
CA ALA A 32 0.36 -2.48 6.90
C ALA A 32 1.22 -3.74 6.76
N LYS A 33 2.44 -3.73 7.30
CA LYS A 33 3.32 -4.90 7.37
C LYS A 33 2.71 -6.02 8.23
N ASP A 34 2.16 -5.67 9.39
CA ASP A 34 1.47 -6.63 10.27
C ASP A 34 0.27 -7.28 9.57
N ILE A 35 -0.57 -6.49 8.88
CA ILE A 35 -1.70 -7.00 8.10
C ILE A 35 -1.23 -7.89 6.94
N LEU A 36 -0.18 -7.50 6.22
CA LEU A 36 0.40 -8.31 5.15
C LEU A 36 0.78 -9.70 5.64
N HIS A 37 1.46 -9.78 6.79
CA HIS A 37 1.87 -11.04 7.39
C HIS A 37 0.69 -11.82 7.97
N GLN A 38 -0.20 -11.15 8.73
CA GLN A 38 -1.37 -11.77 9.36
C GLN A 38 -2.25 -12.50 8.35
N PHE A 39 -2.42 -11.96 7.15
CA PHE A 39 -3.30 -12.52 6.12
C PHE A 39 -2.56 -13.26 5.00
N HIS A 40 -1.24 -13.39 5.09
CA HIS A 40 -0.39 -14.00 4.07
C HIS A 40 -0.65 -13.42 2.67
N LEU A 41 -0.74 -12.09 2.58
CA LEU A 41 -1.25 -11.42 1.37
C LEU A 41 -0.39 -11.66 0.13
N THR A 42 0.94 -11.77 0.31
CA THR A 42 1.91 -12.03 -0.76
C THR A 42 1.76 -13.39 -1.40
N ASP A 43 1.18 -14.35 -0.68
CA ASP A 43 0.92 -15.71 -1.20
C ASP A 43 -0.40 -15.75 -1.99
N ARG A 44 -1.23 -14.71 -1.86
CA ARG A 44 -2.57 -14.62 -2.45
C ARG A 44 -2.62 -13.75 -3.70
N CYS A 45 -1.95 -12.60 -3.69
CA CYS A 45 -2.08 -11.56 -4.72
C CYS A 45 -0.91 -10.56 -4.69
N SER A 46 -0.91 -9.61 -5.63
CA SER A 46 0.09 -8.53 -5.60
C SER A 46 -0.24 -7.53 -4.49
N VAL A 47 0.76 -7.18 -3.67
CA VAL A 47 0.63 -6.19 -2.60
C VAL A 47 1.38 -4.92 -2.96
N LEU A 48 0.71 -3.78 -2.87
CA LEU A 48 1.21 -2.46 -3.25
C LEU A 48 1.27 -1.56 -2.02
N PHE A 49 2.38 -0.84 -1.87
CA PHE A 49 2.55 0.21 -0.87
C PHE A 49 2.69 1.53 -1.62
N SER A 50 1.79 2.47 -1.34
CA SER A 50 1.78 3.79 -1.97
C SER A 50 1.96 4.86 -0.90
N PRO A 51 2.87 5.83 -1.08
CA PRO A 51 2.96 6.95 -0.15
C PRO A 51 1.74 7.87 -0.33
N VAL A 52 1.30 8.49 0.76
CA VAL A 52 0.43 9.66 0.68
C VAL A 52 1.23 10.76 -0.02
N PHE A 53 0.76 11.18 -1.19
CA PHE A 53 1.43 12.18 -2.01
C PHE A 53 1.63 13.49 -1.24
N GLY A 54 2.86 14.01 -1.28
CA GLY A 54 3.23 15.25 -0.59
C GLY A 54 3.48 15.09 0.91
N THR A 55 3.23 13.91 1.48
CA THR A 55 3.44 13.65 2.91
C THR A 55 4.64 12.73 3.15
N LEU A 56 4.65 11.56 2.52
CA LEU A 56 5.77 10.61 2.64
C LEU A 56 6.62 10.64 1.37
N ASP A 57 7.92 10.85 1.52
CA ASP A 57 8.86 10.76 0.40
C ASP A 57 8.85 9.31 -0.14
N PRO A 58 8.56 9.11 -1.45
CA PRO A 58 8.64 7.79 -2.06
C PRO A 58 9.96 7.06 -1.84
N ARG A 59 11.07 7.79 -1.77
CA ARG A 59 12.38 7.21 -1.47
C ARG A 59 12.40 6.59 -0.08
N GLN A 60 11.88 7.29 0.92
CA GLN A 60 11.84 6.81 2.29
C GLN A 60 11.00 5.52 2.39
N LEU A 61 9.83 5.48 1.72
CA LEU A 61 9.04 4.26 1.67
C LEU A 61 9.77 3.11 0.96
N ALA A 62 10.50 3.40 -0.12
CA ALA A 62 11.32 2.40 -0.80
C ALA A 62 12.42 1.83 0.11
N GLU A 63 13.10 2.68 0.88
CA GLU A 63 14.14 2.29 1.84
C GLU A 63 13.56 1.35 2.91
N TRP A 64 12.37 1.65 3.46
CA TRP A 64 11.70 0.75 4.41
C TRP A 64 11.37 -0.61 3.82
N LEU A 65 10.80 -0.65 2.61
CA LEU A 65 10.48 -1.91 1.91
C LEU A 65 11.73 -2.76 1.65
N LEU A 66 12.84 -2.12 1.29
CA LEU A 66 14.12 -2.79 1.05
C LEU A 66 14.75 -3.32 2.34
N GLU A 67 14.72 -2.52 3.41
CA GLU A 67 15.22 -2.90 4.74
C GLU A 67 14.53 -4.16 5.26
N ASP A 68 13.19 -4.18 5.20
CA ASP A 68 12.39 -5.31 5.67
C ASP A 68 12.32 -6.47 4.66
N ARG A 69 12.83 -6.27 3.44
CA ARG A 69 12.72 -7.22 2.31
C ARG A 69 11.28 -7.68 2.08
N LEU A 70 10.35 -6.74 2.19
CA LEU A 70 8.93 -7.03 2.14
C LEU A 70 8.53 -7.49 0.74
N GLY A 71 7.72 -8.54 0.62
CA GLY A 71 7.21 -9.04 -0.67
C GLY A 71 6.22 -8.11 -1.38
N ALA A 72 6.23 -6.82 -1.08
CA ALA A 72 5.36 -5.80 -1.63
C ALA A 72 6.09 -4.91 -2.64
N ARG A 73 5.32 -4.19 -3.46
CA ARG A 73 5.85 -3.28 -4.49
C ARG A 73 5.51 -1.83 -4.13
N LEU A 74 6.46 -0.93 -4.33
CA LEU A 74 6.19 0.51 -4.28
C LEU A 74 5.32 0.91 -5.49
N GLN A 75 4.23 1.62 -5.24
CA GLN A 75 3.35 2.17 -6.27
C GLN A 75 3.16 3.68 -6.06
N LEU A 76 3.55 4.49 -7.04
CA LEU A 76 3.30 5.93 -6.99
C LEU A 76 1.88 6.25 -7.49
N GLN A 77 1.29 7.30 -6.92
CA GLN A 77 0.07 7.92 -7.46
C GLN A 77 0.44 8.72 -8.71
N LEU A 78 0.76 8.04 -9.82
CA LEU A 78 1.32 8.63 -11.05
C LEU A 78 0.50 9.82 -11.57
N HIS A 79 -0.83 9.79 -11.44
CA HIS A 79 -1.69 10.90 -11.85
C HIS A 79 -1.32 12.23 -11.18
N LYS A 80 -0.81 12.22 -9.94
CA LYS A 80 -0.36 13.45 -9.25
C LYS A 80 1.00 13.97 -9.70
N HIS A 81 1.73 13.19 -10.49
CA HIS A 81 2.97 13.61 -11.15
C HIS A 81 2.74 14.05 -12.60
N ILE A 82 1.70 13.53 -13.26
CA ILE A 82 1.35 13.85 -14.64
C ILE A 82 0.49 15.13 -14.71
N TRP A 83 -0.49 15.26 -13.81
CA TRP A 83 -1.37 16.43 -13.71
C TRP A 83 -1.12 17.20 -12.42
N ALA A 84 -1.65 18.43 -12.36
CA ALA A 84 -1.65 19.18 -11.10
C ALA A 84 -2.34 18.33 -10.01
N PRO A 85 -1.79 18.23 -8.79
CA PRO A 85 -2.21 17.21 -7.81
C PRO A 85 -3.69 17.22 -7.40
N ASP A 86 -4.37 18.36 -7.58
CA ASP A 86 -5.77 18.62 -7.27
C ASP A 86 -6.71 18.47 -8.47
N THR A 87 -6.16 18.15 -9.65
CA THR A 87 -6.94 17.90 -10.87
C THR A 87 -7.84 16.69 -10.67
N ARG A 88 -9.14 16.85 -10.95
CA ARG A 88 -10.14 15.79 -10.82
C ARG A 88 -10.51 15.22 -12.19
N GLY A 89 -10.84 13.93 -12.24
CA GLY A 89 -11.29 13.26 -13.46
C GLY A 89 -10.18 12.87 -14.44
N VAL A 90 -8.96 12.64 -13.92
CA VAL A 90 -7.75 12.26 -14.67
C VAL A 90 -7.22 10.90 -14.24
#